data_AF-A0AAD3N0G8-F1
#
_entry.id   AF-A0AAD3N0G8-F1
#
_cell.length_a   1.000
_cell.length_b   1.000
_cell.length_c   1.000
_cell.angle_alpha   90.00
_cell.angle_beta   90.00
_cell.angle_gamma   90.00
#
_symmetry.space_group_name_H-M   'P 1'
#
loop_
_entity.id
_entity.type
_entity.pdbx_description
1 polymer ?
#
loop_
_entity_poly.entity_id
_entity_poly.type
_entity_poly.pdbx_seq_one_letter_code
_entity_poly.pdbx_strand_id
1 'polypeptide(L)'
;MAHHRASDTKREQFRRYLEKAGVVDSLTSVLVALYEQPERPNNALEFVKQHLGAAGQTSADTEALQQEVIDLRQRCARLAEENKDLKTRLQRHEPVSEDGATAE
;
A
#
# COMPACT_ATOMS: atom_id res chain seq x y z
N MET A 1 13.20 50.22 -3.18
CA MET A 1 13.78 49.03 -2.50
C MET A 1 12.76 48.20 -1.70
N ALA A 2 11.42 48.33 -1.90
CA ALA A 2 10.42 47.64 -1.07
C ALA A 2 9.75 46.41 -1.74
N HIS A 3 9.90 46.23 -3.06
CA HIS A 3 9.26 45.13 -3.78
C HIS A 3 9.96 43.78 -3.63
N HIS A 4 11.24 43.75 -3.24
CA HIS A 4 12.03 42.52 -3.11
C HIS A 4 11.59 41.67 -1.91
N ARG A 5 11.36 42.32 -0.75
CA ARG A 5 10.97 41.61 0.49
C ARG A 5 9.60 40.93 0.38
N ALA A 6 8.62 41.57 -0.25
CA ALA A 6 7.29 40.98 -0.43
C ALA A 6 7.30 39.84 -1.46
N SER A 7 8.16 39.91 -2.48
CA SER A 7 8.37 38.79 -3.41
C SER A 7 9.10 37.62 -2.75
N ASP A 8 10.04 37.88 -1.85
CA ASP A 8 10.78 36.84 -1.13
C ASP A 8 9.86 36.07 -0.18
N THR A 9 8.95 36.76 0.53
CA THR A 9 7.95 36.09 1.39
C THR A 9 7.02 35.18 0.60
N LYS A 10 6.54 35.62 -0.58
CA LYS A 10 5.67 34.77 -1.43
C LYS A 10 6.42 33.55 -1.99
N ARG A 11 7.68 33.72 -2.40
CA ARG A 11 8.52 32.61 -2.87
C ARG A 11 8.80 31.60 -1.77
N GLU A 12 9.07 32.07 -0.56
CA GLU A 12 9.29 31.23 0.62
C GLU A 12 8.03 30.45 1.00
N GLN A 13 6.86 31.10 1.01
CA GLN A 13 5.58 30.42 1.25
C GLN A 13 5.31 29.32 0.22
N PHE A 14 5.59 29.59 -1.06
CA PHE A 14 5.42 28.59 -2.12
C PHE A 14 6.40 27.42 -1.97
N ARG A 15 7.66 27.69 -1.62
CA ARG A 15 8.65 26.63 -1.33
C ARG A 15 8.17 25.74 -0.19
N ARG A 16 7.77 26.32 0.94
CA ARG A 16 7.26 25.57 2.10
C ARG A 16 6.02 24.77 1.76
N TYR A 17 5.15 25.28 0.90
CA TYR A 17 4.00 24.54 0.41
C TYR A 17 4.42 23.28 -0.36
N LEU A 18 5.37 23.41 -1.30
CA LEU A 18 5.88 22.27 -2.07
C LEU A 18 6.59 21.24 -1.19
N GLU A 19 7.37 21.69 -0.21
CA GLU A 19 8.02 20.82 0.78
C GLU A 19 6.98 20.09 1.64
N LYS A 20 6.02 20.82 2.23
CA LYS A 20 4.96 20.23 3.07
C LYS A 20 4.06 19.27 2.30
N ALA A 21 3.83 19.53 1.01
CA ALA A 21 3.04 18.66 0.15
C ALA A 21 3.83 17.45 -0.41
N GLY A 22 5.13 17.31 -0.08
CA GLY A 22 5.96 16.19 -0.54
C GLY A 22 6.35 16.24 -2.02
N VAL A 23 6.11 17.37 -2.70
CA VAL A 23 6.45 17.54 -4.13
C VAL A 23 7.96 17.51 -4.33
N VAL A 24 8.70 18.16 -3.42
CA VAL A 24 10.17 18.21 -3.47
C VAL A 24 10.76 16.82 -3.29
N ASP A 25 10.25 16.04 -2.34
CA ASP A 25 10.72 14.68 -2.07
C ASP A 25 10.42 13.74 -3.24
N SER A 26 9.23 13.84 -3.82
CA SER A 26 8.85 13.06 -5.01
C SER A 26 9.75 13.37 -6.21
N LEU A 27 9.99 14.66 -6.50
CA LEU A 27 10.89 15.08 -7.57
C LEU A 27 12.32 14.58 -7.32
N THR A 28 12.79 14.67 -6.06
CA THR A 28 14.13 14.21 -5.67
C THR A 28 14.27 12.70 -5.87
N SER A 29 13.28 11.92 -5.43
CA SER A 29 13.26 10.46 -5.59
C SER A 29 13.34 10.04 -7.06
N VAL A 30 12.56 10.67 -7.95
CA VAL A 30 12.60 10.37 -9.39
C VAL A 30 13.96 10.71 -10.01
N LEU A 31 14.57 11.82 -9.60
CA LEU A 31 15.90 12.20 -10.09
C LEU A 31 17.00 11.27 -9.58
N VAL A 32 16.90 10.79 -8.34
CA VAL A 32 17.80 9.74 -7.81
C VAL A 32 17.62 8.45 -8.61
N ALA A 33 16.39 8.00 -8.83
CA ALA A 33 16.10 6.80 -9.62
C ALA A 33 16.64 6.89 -11.05
N LEU A 34 16.60 8.09 -11.66
CA LEU A 34 17.20 8.37 -12.97
C LEU A 34 18.73 8.33 -12.93
N TYR A 35 19.33 8.85 -11.86
CA TYR A 35 20.79 8.86 -11.66
C TYR A 35 21.34 7.44 -11.42
N GLU A 36 20.60 6.61 -10.70
CA GLU A 36 20.97 5.22 -10.38
C GLU A 36 20.78 4.24 -11.55
N GLN A 37 20.14 4.66 -12.65
CA GLN A 37 19.99 3.80 -13.82
C GLN A 37 21.38 3.39 -14.38
N PRO A 38 21.65 2.08 -14.53
CA PRO A 38 22.95 1.60 -15.03
C PRO A 38 23.19 2.02 -16.49
N GLU A 39 22.11 2.12 -17.27
CA GLU A 39 22.12 2.69 -18.62
C GLU A 39 21.27 3.95 -18.64
N ARG A 40 21.81 5.04 -19.20
CA ARG A 40 21.06 6.29 -19.31
C ARG A 40 19.90 6.08 -20.29
N PRO A 41 18.65 6.33 -19.87
CA PRO A 41 17.53 6.20 -20.78
C PRO A 41 17.69 7.17 -21.94
N ASN A 42 17.45 6.69 -23.17
CA ASN A 42 17.52 7.49 -24.39
C ASN A 42 16.62 8.74 -24.34
N ASN A 43 15.55 8.69 -23.54
CA ASN A 43 14.67 9.81 -23.28
C ASN A 43 14.42 10.00 -21.78
N ALA A 44 15.29 10.77 -21.13
CA ALA A 44 15.19 11.09 -19.71
C ALA A 44 13.88 11.82 -19.33
N LEU A 45 13.32 12.62 -20.24
CA LEU A 45 12.09 13.37 -19.96
C LEU A 45 10.88 12.41 -19.85
N GLU A 46 10.80 11.41 -20.73
CA GLU A 46 9.76 10.39 -20.65
C GLU A 46 9.90 9.53 -19.39
N PHE A 47 11.13 9.17 -19.00
CA PHE A 47 11.39 8.48 -17.74
C PHE A 47 10.81 9.26 -16.55
N VAL A 48 11.12 10.56 -16.46
CA VAL A 48 10.65 11.43 -15.38
C VAL A 48 9.13 11.51 -15.34
N LYS A 49 8.46 11.69 -16.49
CA LYS A 49 6.99 11.74 -16.55
C LYS A 49 6.33 10.46 -16.04
N GLN A 50 6.83 9.30 -16.45
CA GLN A 50 6.29 8.01 -16.04
C GLN A 50 6.47 7.78 -14.55
N HIS A 51 7.67 8.08 -14.03
CA HIS A 51 7.99 7.86 -12.63
C HIS A 51 7.31 8.85 -11.69
N LEU A 52 7.05 10.10 -12.11
CA LEU A 52 6.19 11.02 -11.36
C LEU A 52 4.73 10.56 -11.33
N GLY A 53 4.21 10.01 -12.43
CA GLY A 53 2.85 9.45 -12.48
C GLY A 53 2.68 8.24 -11.57
N ALA A 54 3.72 7.42 -11.43
CA ALA A 54 3.74 6.28 -10.51
C ALA A 54 3.96 6.69 -9.05
N ALA A 55 4.76 7.74 -8.78
CA ALA A 55 5.08 8.21 -7.43
C ALA A 55 3.84 8.66 -6.63
N GLY A 56 2.73 9.00 -7.29
CA GLY A 56 1.46 9.33 -6.63
C GLY A 56 0.75 8.14 -5.96
N GLN A 57 1.18 6.90 -6.20
CA GLN A 57 0.47 5.69 -5.76
C GLN A 57 1.21 4.89 -4.65
N THR A 58 2.47 5.20 -4.32
CA THR A 58 3.44 4.15 -3.95
C THR A 58 4.15 4.24 -2.59
N SER A 59 3.57 4.84 -1.54
CA SER A 59 4.17 4.60 -0.20
C SER A 59 3.13 4.36 0.88
N ALA A 60 2.33 5.37 1.23
CA ALA A 60 1.36 5.22 2.31
C ALA A 60 0.26 4.21 1.96
N ASP A 61 -0.30 4.30 0.75
CA ASP A 61 -1.35 3.38 0.30
C ASP A 61 -0.81 1.96 0.12
N THR A 62 0.41 1.81 -0.39
CA THR A 62 1.06 0.50 -0.53
C THR A 62 1.37 -0.13 0.82
N GLU A 63 1.82 0.63 1.80
CA GLU A 63 2.07 0.15 3.16
C GLU A 63 0.75 -0.24 3.87
N ALA A 64 -0.28 0.60 3.74
CA ALA A 64 -1.61 0.31 4.28
C ALA A 64 -2.20 -0.97 3.67
N LEU A 65 -2.15 -1.10 2.34
CA LEU A 65 -2.61 -2.29 1.62
C LEU A 65 -1.80 -3.54 1.99
N GLN A 66 -0.48 -3.43 2.13
CA GLN A 66 0.35 -4.54 2.60
C GLN A 66 -0.06 -4.99 4.00
N GLN A 67 -0.35 -4.04 4.89
CA GLN A 67 -0.73 -4.36 6.25
C GLN A 67 -2.14 -4.98 6.34
N GLU A 68 -3.08 -4.52 5.51
CA GLU A 68 -4.39 -5.14 5.36
C GLU A 68 -4.28 -6.57 4.82
N VAL A 69 -3.41 -6.82 3.84
CA VAL A 69 -3.16 -8.18 3.33
C VAL A 69 -2.62 -9.10 4.42
N ILE A 70 -1.74 -8.60 5.29
CA ILE A 70 -1.19 -9.37 6.41
C ILE A 70 -2.30 -9.70 7.42
N ASP A 71 -3.11 -8.72 7.82
CA ASP A 71 -4.21 -8.92 8.78
C ASP A 71 -5.27 -9.90 8.24
N LEU A 72 -5.67 -9.74 6.98
CA LEU A 72 -6.63 -10.64 6.32
C LEU A 72 -6.10 -12.07 6.26
N ARG A 73 -4.82 -12.28 5.93
CA ARG A 73 -4.19 -13.62 5.91
C ARG A 73 -4.18 -14.26 7.30
N GLN A 74 -3.85 -13.50 8.35
CA GLN A 74 -3.88 -14.00 9.72
C GLN A 74 -5.30 -14.38 10.13
N ARG A 75 -6.29 -13.56 9.78
CA ARG A 75 -7.70 -13.82 10.09
C ARG A 75 -8.23 -15.05 9.35
N CYS A 76 -7.88 -15.22 8.08
CA CYS A 76 -8.20 -16.42 7.30
C CYS A 76 -7.57 -17.67 7.93
N ALA A 77 -6.31 -17.61 8.35
CA ALA A 77 -5.65 -18.74 9.01
C ALA A 77 -6.36 -19.15 10.30
N ARG A 78 -6.71 -18.17 11.16
CA ARG A 78 -7.43 -18.42 12.40
C ARG A 78 -8.81 -19.02 12.16
N LEU A 79 -9.57 -18.45 11.21
CA LEU A 79 -10.90 -18.96 10.86
C LEU A 79 -10.85 -20.36 10.23
N ALA A 80 -9.79 -20.69 9.50
CA ALA A 80 -9.58 -22.03 8.95
C ALA A 80 -9.28 -23.05 10.06
N GLU A 81 -8.48 -22.66 11.05
CA GLU A 81 -8.18 -23.49 12.21
C GLU A 81 -9.42 -23.71 13.09
N GLU A 82 -10.17 -22.65 13.41
CA GLU A 82 -11.44 -22.76 14.13
C GLU A 82 -12.45 -23.64 13.39
N ASN A 83 -12.59 -23.48 12.06
CA ASN A 83 -13.45 -24.36 11.26
C ASN A 83 -13.00 -25.82 11.32
N LYS A 84 -11.69 -26.09 11.33
CA LYS A 84 -11.15 -27.44 11.43
C LYS A 84 -11.46 -28.05 12.80
N ASP A 85 -11.26 -27.30 13.88
CA ASP A 85 -11.60 -27.75 15.24
C ASP A 85 -13.10 -28.02 15.37
N LEU A 86 -13.94 -27.08 14.95
CA LEU A 86 -15.39 -27.22 14.99
C LEU A 86 -15.88 -28.41 14.18
N LYS A 87 -15.35 -28.63 12.96
CA LYS A 87 -15.66 -29.81 12.15
C LYS A 87 -15.23 -31.11 12.84
N THR A 88 -14.06 -31.12 13.47
CA THR A 88 -13.57 -32.29 14.23
C THR A 88 -14.46 -32.57 15.44
N ARG A 89 -14.92 -31.53 16.14
CA ARG A 89 -15.84 -31.65 17.28
C ARG A 89 -17.22 -32.12 16.84
N LEU A 90 -17.75 -31.60 15.74
CA LEU A 90 -19.00 -32.07 15.13
C LEU A 90 -18.91 -33.57 14.79
N GLN A 91 -17.86 -34.00 14.09
CA GLN A 91 -17.65 -35.42 13.76
C GLN A 91 -17.54 -36.32 15.01
N ARG A 92 -17.01 -35.80 16.12
CA ARG A 92 -16.96 -36.52 17.41
C ARG A 92 -18.31 -36.60 18.12
N HIS A 93 -19.20 -35.64 17.88
CA HIS A 93 -20.56 -35.61 18.42
C HIS A 93 -21.60 -36.23 17.48
N GLU A 94 -21.20 -36.54 16.24
CA GLU A 94 -21.95 -37.30 15.26
C GLU A 94 -21.55 -38.81 15.28
N PRO A 95 -21.67 -39.50 16.43
CA PRO A 95 -22.06 -40.89 16.39
C PRO A 95 -23.42 -41.05 17.08
N VAL A 96 -24.35 -41.68 16.35
CA VAL A 96 -25.70 -42.10 16.77
C VAL A 96 -26.78 -41.02 16.71
N SER A 97 -27.26 -40.68 15.51
CA SER A 97 -28.67 -40.29 15.28
C SER A 97 -29.10 -40.47 13.82
N GLU A 98 -28.62 -41.50 13.10
CA GLU A 98 -29.26 -41.95 11.84
C GLU A 98 -29.13 -43.48 11.65
N ASP A 99 -29.31 -44.27 12.72
CA ASP A 99 -29.50 -45.73 12.60
C ASP A 99 -30.68 -46.20 13.45
N GLY A 100 -31.83 -45.57 13.24
CA GLY A 100 -33.02 -45.80 14.06
C GLY A 100 -34.32 -45.28 13.47
N ALA A 101 -34.51 -45.38 12.16
CA ALA A 101 -35.84 -45.26 11.55
C ALA A 101 -35.91 -45.93 10.16
N THR A 102 -35.50 -47.19 10.07
CA THR A 102 -36.10 -48.10 9.07
C THR A 102 -36.78 -49.24 9.82
N ALA A 103 -38.11 -49.19 9.92
CA ALA A 103 -38.97 -50.37 9.97
C ALA A 103 -40.40 -49.95 9.62
N GLU A 104 -41.04 -50.82 8.82
CA GLU A 104 -42.44 -50.86 8.34
C GLU A 104 -43.54 -50.30 9.25
#